data_AF-A0A069IDI6-F1
#
_entry.id   AF-A0A069IDI6-F1
#
_cell.length_a   1.000
_cell.length_b   1.000
_cell.length_c   1.000
_cell.angle_alpha   90.00
_cell.angle_beta   90.00
_cell.angle_gamma   90.00
#
_symmetry.space_group_name_H-M   'P 1'
#
loop_
_entity.id
_entity.type
_entity.pdbx_description
1 polymer ?
#
loop_
_entity_poly.entity_id
_entity_poly.type
_entity_poly.pdbx_seq_one_letter_code
_entity_poly.pdbx_strand_id
1 'polypeptide(L)'
;MRPRRRSQHFVLYVGENNLPQARLGVVVGKKFAARAAERNLVKRMVRELFRLRQDQLAGRDVLLRLQAKFPRAEFASRSAIRRACLAELTGLFEVAVRPLAPRPAAPSGVSPPKSAEAAPTEVPPSGAPA
;
A
#
# COMPACT_ATOMS: atom_id res chain seq x y z
N MET A 1 -13.60 -13.19 7.49
CA MET A 1 -13.36 -11.76 7.19
C MET A 1 -14.52 -11.19 6.37
N ARG A 2 -15.15 -10.10 6.82
CA ARG A 2 -16.18 -9.38 6.04
C ARG A 2 -15.50 -8.44 5.03
N PRO A 3 -15.99 -8.32 3.79
CA PRO A 3 -15.41 -7.39 2.82
C PRO A 3 -15.71 -5.95 3.23
N ARG A 4 -14.69 -5.10 3.26
CA ARG A 4 -14.82 -3.68 3.59
C ARG A 4 -15.47 -2.91 2.44
N ARG A 5 -15.11 -3.26 1.20
CA ARG A 5 -15.73 -2.69 -0.01
C ARG A 5 -15.71 -3.69 -1.15
N ARG A 6 -16.79 -3.69 -1.94
CA ARG A 6 -16.88 -4.40 -3.22
C ARG A 6 -17.03 -3.36 -4.32
N SER A 7 -16.18 -3.42 -5.33
CA SER A 7 -16.32 -2.72 -6.62
C SER A 7 -16.81 -3.71 -7.67
N GLN A 8 -17.14 -3.22 -8.87
CA GLN A 8 -17.50 -4.06 -10.00
C GLN A 8 -16.42 -5.09 -10.32
N HIS A 9 -15.14 -4.68 -10.26
CA HIS A 9 -14.02 -5.55 -10.65
C HIS A 9 -13.23 -6.13 -9.47
N PHE A 10 -13.24 -5.47 -8.32
CA PHE A 10 -12.38 -5.82 -7.19
C PHE A 10 -13.15 -5.92 -5.87
N VAL A 11 -12.62 -6.73 -4.95
CA VAL A 11 -13.05 -6.80 -3.55
C VAL A 11 -11.88 -6.42 -2.67
N LEU A 12 -12.15 -5.53 -1.72
CA LEU A 12 -11.24 -5.11 -0.68
C LEU A 12 -11.67 -5.72 0.65
N TYR A 13 -10.74 -6.43 1.28
CA TYR A 13 -10.84 -6.85 2.67
C TYR A 13 -9.83 -6.07 3.49
N VAL A 14 -10.26 -5.61 4.65
CA VAL A 14 -9.41 -4.97 5.63
C VAL A 14 -9.63 -5.72 6.93
N GLY A 15 -8.56 -6.23 7.51
CA GLY A 15 -8.51 -6.83 8.83
C GLY A 15 -7.58 -6.05 9.73
N GLU A 16 -7.83 -6.11 11.02
CA GLU A 16 -6.87 -5.65 12.02
C GLU A 16 -5.77 -6.69 12.18
N ASN A 17 -4.55 -6.22 12.42
CA ASN A 17 -3.39 -7.05 12.67
C ASN A 17 -2.71 -6.56 13.95
N ASN A 18 -2.24 -7.48 14.80
CA ASN A 18 -1.54 -7.16 16.03
C ASN A 18 -0.06 -6.79 15.82
N LEU A 19 0.35 -6.58 14.57
CA LEU A 19 1.71 -6.25 14.20
C LEU A 19 1.87 -4.75 13.93
N PRO A 20 3.07 -4.18 14.17
CA PRO A 20 3.35 -2.77 13.86
C PRO A 20 3.35 -2.49 12.35
N GLN A 21 3.49 -3.53 11.52
CA GLN A 21 3.55 -3.42 10.06
C GLN A 21 2.20 -3.70 9.40
N ALA A 22 1.87 -2.90 8.39
CA ALA A 22 0.76 -3.14 7.49
C ALA A 22 1.10 -4.27 6.50
N ARG A 23 0.17 -5.20 6.23
CA ARG A 23 0.37 -6.25 5.22
C ARG A 23 -0.56 -6.05 4.04
N LEU A 24 -0.04 -6.30 2.84
CA LEU A 24 -0.79 -6.24 1.60
C LEU A 24 -0.79 -7.60 0.91
N GLY A 25 -1.97 -8.17 0.70
CA GLY A 25 -2.18 -9.33 -0.16
C GLY A 25 -2.90 -8.92 -1.44
N VAL A 26 -2.31 -9.24 -2.60
CA VAL A 26 -2.92 -8.95 -3.91
C VAL A 26 -3.21 -10.26 -4.66
N VAL A 27 -4.47 -10.55 -4.89
CA VAL A 27 -4.95 -11.76 -5.58
C VAL A 27 -5.46 -11.37 -6.96
N VAL A 28 -4.62 -11.60 -7.99
CA VAL A 28 -4.96 -11.35 -9.40
C VAL A 28 -5.08 -12.68 -10.14
N GLY A 29 -6.32 -13.12 -10.38
CA GLY A 29 -6.59 -14.36 -11.09
C GLY A 29 -6.23 -14.28 -12.58
N LYS A 30 -5.65 -15.37 -13.13
CA LYS A 30 -5.38 -15.52 -14.58
C LYS A 30 -6.64 -15.33 -15.43
N LYS A 31 -7.82 -15.66 -14.88
CA LYS A 31 -9.12 -15.50 -15.53
C LYS A 31 -9.46 -14.05 -15.88
N PHE A 32 -8.89 -13.06 -15.20
CA PHE A 32 -9.30 -11.66 -15.34
C PHE A 32 -8.32 -10.79 -16.14
N ALA A 33 -7.03 -11.10 -16.08
CA ALA A 33 -5.99 -10.49 -16.89
C ALA A 33 -5.16 -11.61 -17.54
N ALA A 34 -5.53 -11.97 -18.77
CA ALA A 34 -4.90 -13.07 -19.51
C ALA A 34 -3.40 -12.82 -19.75
N ARG A 35 -2.99 -11.54 -19.85
CA ARG A 35 -1.60 -11.16 -20.05
C ARG A 35 -0.84 -11.01 -18.73
N ALA A 36 0.35 -11.60 -18.66
CA ALA A 36 1.23 -11.46 -17.51
C ALA A 36 1.61 -10.00 -17.23
N ALA A 37 1.80 -9.19 -18.28
CA ALA A 37 2.13 -7.77 -18.15
C ALA A 37 1.03 -6.97 -17.43
N GLU A 38 -0.25 -7.24 -17.70
CA GLU A 38 -1.37 -6.57 -17.04
C GLU A 38 -1.47 -6.99 -15.57
N ARG A 39 -1.31 -8.27 -15.27
CA ARG A 39 -1.26 -8.77 -13.89
C ARG A 39 -0.12 -8.14 -13.10
N ASN A 40 1.05 -8.03 -13.71
CA ASN A 40 2.23 -7.44 -13.07
C ASN A 40 2.07 -5.93 -12.90
N LEU A 41 1.43 -5.25 -13.84
CA LEU A 41 1.11 -3.84 -13.74
C LEU A 41 0.13 -3.59 -12.59
N VAL A 42 -0.97 -4.33 -12.51
CA VAL A 42 -1.94 -4.21 -11.39
C VAL A 42 -1.25 -4.44 -10.05
N LYS A 43 -0.46 -5.51 -9.92
CA LYS A 43 0.32 -5.75 -8.68
C LYS A 43 1.28 -4.60 -8.37
N ARG A 44 1.93 -4.01 -9.37
CA ARG A 44 2.82 -2.85 -9.18
C ARG A 44 2.03 -1.63 -8.71
N MET A 45 0.92 -1.28 -9.39
CA MET A 45 0.08 -0.14 -9.03
C MET A 45 -0.47 -0.26 -7.61
N VAL A 46 -0.97 -1.44 -7.24
CA VAL A 46 -1.49 -1.70 -5.89
C VAL A 46 -0.39 -1.56 -4.84
N ARG A 47 0.81 -2.06 -5.12
CA ARG A 47 1.96 -1.90 -4.20
C ARG A 47 2.40 -0.45 -4.07
N GLU A 48 2.43 0.32 -5.14
CA GLU A 48 2.77 1.75 -5.08
C GLU A 48 1.72 2.54 -4.27
N LEU A 49 0.43 2.30 -4.53
CA LEU A 49 -0.66 2.93 -3.76
C LEU A 49 -0.59 2.56 -2.28
N PHE A 50 -0.25 1.31 -1.96
CA PHE A 50 -0.07 0.86 -0.59
C PHE A 50 1.16 1.48 0.06
N ARG A 51 2.29 1.55 -0.64
CA ARG A 51 3.54 2.14 -0.14
C ARG A 51 3.36 3.61 0.26
N LEU A 52 2.62 4.38 -0.54
CA LEU A 52 2.29 5.78 -0.24
C LEU A 52 1.39 5.96 0.99
N ARG A 53 0.73 4.89 1.46
CA ARG A 53 -0.29 4.94 2.51
C ARG A 53 -0.02 3.93 3.62
N GLN A 54 1.16 3.33 3.65
CA GLN A 54 1.50 2.29 4.61
C GLN A 54 1.44 2.83 6.04
N ASP A 55 1.83 4.09 6.24
CA ASP A 55 1.86 4.74 7.55
C ASP A 55 0.44 4.90 8.12
N GLN A 56 -0.54 5.13 7.22
CA GLN A 56 -1.96 5.24 7.59
C GLN A 56 -2.62 3.87 7.78
N LEU A 57 -1.98 2.81 7.29
CA LEU A 57 -2.47 1.43 7.33
C LEU A 57 -1.71 0.56 8.35
N ALA A 58 -0.81 1.15 9.15
CA ALA A 58 -0.04 0.45 10.17
C ALA A 58 -0.98 -0.32 11.11
N GLY A 59 -0.66 -1.59 11.41
CA GLY A 59 -1.54 -2.47 12.19
C GLY A 59 -2.73 -3.06 11.43
N ARG A 60 -2.71 -3.06 10.09
CA ARG A 60 -3.82 -3.60 9.29
C ARG A 60 -3.35 -4.56 8.19
N ASP A 61 -4.19 -5.54 7.92
CA ASP A 61 -4.06 -6.47 6.81
C ASP A 61 -5.04 -6.09 5.70
N VAL A 62 -4.51 -5.72 4.53
CA VAL A 62 -5.28 -5.33 3.36
C VAL A 62 -5.19 -6.45 2.33
N LEU A 63 -6.31 -7.09 2.00
CA LEU A 63 -6.39 -8.07 0.91
C LEU A 63 -7.22 -7.49 -0.23
N LEU A 64 -6.60 -7.37 -1.40
CA LEU A 64 -7.28 -6.98 -2.63
C LEU A 64 -7.43 -8.20 -3.54
N ARG A 65 -8.68 -8.56 -3.87
CA ARG A 65 -8.99 -9.66 -4.78
C ARG A 65 -9.67 -9.14 -6.04
N LEU A 66 -9.15 -9.51 -7.20
CA LEU A 66 -9.82 -9.28 -8.48
C LEU A 66 -10.91 -10.35 -8.68
N GLN A 67 -12.16 -9.90 -8.87
CA GLN A 67 -13.34 -10.76 -8.96
C GLN A 67 -14.04 -10.75 -10.32
N ALA A 68 -13.86 -9.71 -11.14
CA ALA A 68 -14.48 -9.62 -12.46
C ALA A 68 -13.48 -9.23 -13.55
N LYS A 69 -13.82 -9.58 -14.80
CA LYS A 69 -13.02 -9.24 -15.98
C LYS A 69 -13.33 -7.80 -16.35
N PHE A 70 -12.32 -7.01 -16.71
CA PHE A 70 -12.57 -5.74 -17.38
C PHE A 70 -13.11 -6.04 -18.79
N PRO A 71 -14.35 -5.63 -19.12
CA PRO A 71 -14.94 -5.91 -20.43
C PRO A 71 -14.18 -5.15 -21.51
N ARG A 72 -13.22 -5.82 -22.15
CA ARG A 72 -12.40 -5.22 -23.20
C ARG A 72 -13.22 -4.66 -24.37
N ALA A 73 -14.43 -5.19 -24.59
CA ALA A 73 -15.36 -4.71 -25.61
C ALA A 73 -15.86 -3.27 -25.34
N GLU A 74 -15.89 -2.84 -24.08
CA GLU A 74 -16.36 -1.50 -23.69
C GLU A 74 -15.24 -0.44 -23.74
N PHE A 75 -13.97 -0.86 -23.86
CA PHE A 75 -12.83 0.06 -23.83
C PHE A 75 -12.13 0.15 -25.18
N ALA A 76 -12.14 1.35 -25.78
CA ALA A 76 -11.53 1.65 -27.07
C ALA A 76 -10.00 1.43 -27.14
N SER A 77 -9.29 1.34 -26.00
CA SER A 77 -7.83 1.20 -25.99
C SER A 77 -7.29 0.57 -24.71
N ARG A 78 -6.12 -0.08 -24.81
CA ARG A 78 -5.41 -0.65 -23.65
C ARG A 78 -5.09 0.40 -22.58
N SER A 79 -4.74 1.60 -23.02
CA SER A 79 -4.47 2.74 -22.12
C SER A 79 -5.73 3.17 -21.38
N ALA A 80 -6.91 3.10 -22.00
CA ALA A 80 -8.18 3.38 -21.36
C ALA A 80 -8.49 2.35 -20.26
N ILE A 81 -8.28 1.06 -20.53
CA ILE A 81 -8.42 -0.02 -19.53
C ILE A 81 -7.50 0.23 -18.34
N ARG A 82 -6.23 0.58 -18.59
CA ARG A 82 -5.28 0.89 -17.51
C ARG A 82 -5.72 2.08 -16.67
N ARG A 83 -6.19 3.15 -17.29
CA ARG A 83 -6.70 4.34 -16.59
C ARG A 83 -7.93 4.02 -15.76
N ALA A 84 -8.90 3.30 -16.32
CA ALA A 84 -10.10 2.87 -15.61
C ALA A 84 -9.76 1.98 -14.41
N CYS A 85 -8.87 1.01 -14.61
CA CYS A 85 -8.39 0.15 -13.54
C CYS A 85 -7.65 0.94 -12.45
N LEU A 86 -6.81 1.91 -12.82
CA LEU A 86 -6.12 2.76 -11.86
C LEU A 86 -7.12 3.58 -11.03
N ALA A 87 -8.10 4.20 -11.70
CA ALA A 87 -9.13 5.00 -11.04
C ALA A 87 -9.94 4.17 -10.02
N GLU A 88 -10.35 2.95 -10.40
CA GLU A 88 -11.03 2.04 -9.48
C GLU A 88 -10.15 1.64 -8.29
N LEU A 89 -8.89 1.27 -8.54
CA LEU A 89 -7.95 0.88 -7.49
C LEU A 89 -7.70 2.01 -6.50
N THR A 90 -7.47 3.23 -7.00
CA THR A 90 -7.32 4.42 -6.18
C THR A 90 -8.55 4.65 -5.31
N GLY A 91 -9.75 4.60 -5.89
CA GLY A 91 -11.00 4.77 -5.14
C GLY A 91 -11.23 3.69 -4.08
N LEU A 92 -10.84 2.44 -4.34
CA LEU A 92 -10.89 1.37 -3.34
C LEU A 92 -9.92 1.61 -2.20
N PHE A 93 -8.68 2.04 -2.52
CA PHE A 93 -7.67 2.35 -1.52
C PHE A 93 -8.04 3.56 -0.65
N GLU A 94 -8.71 4.58 -1.18
CA GLU A 94 -9.27 5.67 -0.35
C GLU A 94 -10.19 5.13 0.75
N VAL A 95 -11.04 4.15 0.42
CA VAL A 95 -11.94 3.54 1.41
C VAL A 95 -11.20 2.59 2.35
N ALA A 96 -10.10 1.98 1.91
CA ALA A 96 -9.23 1.19 2.76
C ALA A 96 -8.54 2.03 3.84
N VAL A 97 -8.15 3.25 3.46
CA VAL A 97 -7.43 4.21 4.30
C VAL A 97 -8.37 4.91 5.27
N ARG A 98 -9.64 5.10 4.88
CA ARG A 98 -10.66 5.68 5.75
C ARG A 98 -10.68 4.95 7.10
N PRO A 99 -10.49 5.67 8.22
CA PRO A 99 -10.25 5.04 9.51
C PRO A 99 -11.42 4.11 9.88
N LEU A 100 -11.09 2.82 10.07
CA LEU A 100 -11.75 2.05 11.12
C LEU A 100 -11.30 2.71 12.43
N ALA A 101 -12.21 2.88 13.40
CA ALA A 101 -12.00 3.68 14.61
C ALA A 101 -10.55 3.60 15.14
N PRO A 102 -9.91 4.75 15.44
CA PRO A 102 -8.48 4.78 15.71
C PRO A 102 -8.17 3.96 16.97
N ARG A 103 -7.24 3.00 16.85
CA ARG A 103 -6.42 2.59 18.00
C ARG A 103 -5.40 3.70 18.21
N PRO A 104 -5.27 4.27 19.43
CA PRO A 104 -4.26 5.28 19.70
C PRO A 104 -2.87 4.71 19.35
N ALA A 105 -2.16 5.48 18.54
CA ALA A 105 -0.93 5.12 17.87
C ALA A 105 0.13 4.59 18.87
N ALA A 106 0.70 3.43 18.58
CA ALA A 106 2.05 3.13 19.05
C ALA A 106 3.03 3.97 18.21
N PRO A 107 4.06 4.58 18.83
CA PRO A 107 5.02 5.43 18.12
C PRO A 107 5.96 4.56 17.30
N SER A 108 5.66 4.31 16.03
CA SER A 108 6.61 3.75 15.07
C SER A 108 7.57 4.84 14.60
N GLY A 109 8.60 5.10 15.40
CA GLY A 109 9.84 5.69 14.94
C GLY A 109 10.60 4.68 14.10
N VAL A 110 10.48 4.74 12.77
CA VAL A 110 11.53 4.36 11.81
C VAL A 110 11.30 5.19 10.54
N SER A 111 11.84 6.41 10.54
CA SER A 111 12.15 7.11 9.29
C SER A 111 13.25 6.32 8.53
N PRO A 112 13.21 6.24 7.18
CA PRO A 112 14.28 5.60 6.42
C PRO A 112 15.60 6.41 6.54
N PRO A 113 16.77 5.76 6.49
CA PRO A 113 18.06 6.44 6.63
C PRO A 113 18.34 7.24 5.35
N LYS A 114 18.23 8.57 5.44
CA LYS A 114 18.92 9.46 4.50
C LYS A 114 20.33 9.69 5.05
N SER A 115 21.27 9.10 4.34
CA SER A 115 22.71 9.28 4.35
C SER A 115 23.26 10.56 4.99
N ALA A 116 24.24 10.33 5.87
CA ALA A 116 25.47 11.10 6.07
C ALA A 116 25.35 12.57 6.51
N GLU A 117 25.32 12.78 7.83
CA GLU A 117 25.82 14.01 8.44
C GLU A 117 27.05 13.62 9.27
N ALA A 118 28.22 14.00 8.77
CA ALA A 118 29.50 13.81 9.44
C ALA A 118 29.56 14.77 10.64
N ALA A 119 29.62 14.22 11.85
CA ALA A 119 29.87 14.99 13.05
C ALA A 119 31.37 15.36 13.13
N PRO A 120 31.73 16.64 13.32
CA PRO A 120 33.07 17.02 13.77
C PRO A 120 33.19 16.67 15.26
N THR A 121 34.17 15.87 15.63
CA THR A 121 34.52 15.61 17.03
C THR A 121 35.31 16.80 17.56
N GLU A 122 34.62 17.72 18.22
CA GLU A 122 35.22 18.73 19.09
C GLU A 122 35.57 18.06 20.43
N VAL A 123 36.86 18.04 20.77
CA VAL A 123 37.38 17.59 22.07
C VAL A 123 37.64 18.83 22.92
N PRO A 124 36.93 19.06 24.04
CA PRO A 124 37.32 20.08 25.00
C PRO A 124 38.32 19.53 26.03
N PRO A 125 39.17 20.40 26.61
CA PRO A 125 40.36 20.02 27.36
C PRO A 125 40.04 19.74 28.82
N SER A 126 40.63 18.69 29.39
CA SER A 126 40.63 18.46 30.84
C SER A 126 42.08 18.46 31.33
N GLY A 127 42.40 19.47 32.11
CA GLY A 127 43.71 19.72 32.68
C GLY A 127 44.06 18.77 33.83
N ALA A 128 45.36 18.77 34.13
CA ALA A 128 46.03 18.20 35.30
C ALA A 128 45.37 18.64 36.63
N PRO A 129 45.64 17.96 37.76
CA PRO A 129 46.93 18.20 38.46
C PRO A 129 47.48 17.00 39.26
N ALA A 130 48.82 16.91 39.35
CA ALA A 130 49.64 16.71 40.57
C ALA A 130 51.10 16.44 40.19
#